data_AF-A0A942CWM1-F1
#
_entry.id   AF-A0A942CWM1-F1
#
_cell.length_a   1.000
_cell.length_b   1.000
_cell.length_c   1.000
_cell.angle_alpha   90.00
_cell.angle_beta   90.00
_cell.angle_gamma   90.00
#
_symmetry.space_group_name_H-M   'P 1'
#
loop_
_entity.id
_entity.type
_entity.pdbx_description
1 polymer ?
#
loop_
_entity_poly.entity_id
_entity_poly.type
_entity_poly.pdbx_seq_one_letter_code
_entity_poly.pdbx_strand_id
1 'polypeptide(L)'
;MPGLAHYMGQYDHEHHSGWNKLLHAIGIPLIFAGIVLLALQQWRWGTGSFLGGWVLLFLGHRIEGNKPAFFQGPIYLLVGPIWVAKEAWSFLFPRAARAEAKDEKPQAS
;
A
#
# COMPACT_ATOMS: atom_id res chain seq x y z
N MET A 1 -18.16 14.32 -1.24
CA MET A 1 -17.09 13.34 -1.55
C MET A 1 -16.54 12.82 -0.23
N PRO A 2 -16.35 11.50 -0.06
CA PRO A 2 -15.64 10.98 1.10
C PRO A 2 -14.22 11.57 1.18
N GLY A 3 -13.72 11.83 2.39
CA GLY A 3 -12.37 12.36 2.60
C GLY A 3 -11.31 11.26 2.59
N LEU A 4 -10.03 11.65 2.60
CA LEU A 4 -8.88 10.72 2.64
C LEU A 4 -8.99 9.70 3.79
N ALA A 5 -9.39 10.14 4.98
CA ALA A 5 -9.54 9.29 6.15
C ALA A 5 -10.54 8.13 5.93
N HIS A 6 -11.61 8.37 5.17
CA HIS A 6 -12.56 7.32 4.81
C HIS A 6 -11.92 6.27 3.90
N TYR A 7 -11.20 6.70 2.85
CA TYR A 7 -10.53 5.79 1.95
C TYR A 7 -9.40 5.01 2.62
N MET A 8 -8.63 5.65 3.51
CA MET A 8 -7.61 4.95 4.29
C MET A 8 -8.22 3.93 5.25
N GLY A 9 -9.32 4.27 5.93
CA GLY A 9 -10.02 3.35 6.82
C GLY A 9 -10.57 2.14 6.08
N GLN A 10 -11.15 2.34 4.90
CA GLN A 10 -11.61 1.24 4.06
C GLN A 10 -10.45 0.39 3.53
N TYR A 11 -9.35 1.02 3.13
CA TYR A 11 -8.16 0.31 2.67
C TYR A 11 -7.55 -0.54 3.79
N ASP A 12 -7.42 -0.03 5.02
CA ASP A 12 -6.89 -0.80 6.15
C ASP A 12 -7.81 -1.96 6.54
N HIS A 13 -9.13 -1.80 6.42
CA HIS A 13 -10.09 -2.88 6.68
C HIS A 13 -9.93 -4.06 5.70
N GLU A 14 -9.62 -3.77 4.44
CA GLU A 14 -9.37 -4.77 3.40
C GLU A 14 -7.98 -5.41 3.47
N HIS A 15 -7.09 -4.90 4.32
CA HIS A 15 -5.72 -5.40 4.42
C HIS A 15 -5.38 -5.62 5.88
N HIS A 16 -6.15 -6.42 6.61
CA HIS A 16 -5.94 -6.60 8.05
C HIS A 16 -4.86 -7.66 8.35
N SER A 17 -4.66 -8.67 7.51
CA SER A 17 -3.62 -9.67 7.75
C SER A 17 -2.22 -9.13 7.51
N GLY A 18 -1.28 -9.54 8.37
CA GLY A 18 0.14 -9.19 8.22
C GLY A 18 0.75 -9.67 6.89
N TRP A 19 0.25 -10.80 6.36
CA TRP A 19 0.70 -11.32 5.07
C TRP A 19 0.24 -10.45 3.89
N ASN A 20 -1.00 -9.98 3.91
CA ASN A 20 -1.50 -9.09 2.87
C ASN A 20 -0.75 -7.74 2.92
N LYS A 21 -0.55 -7.19 4.12
CA LYS A 21 0.25 -5.97 4.35
C LYS A 21 1.68 -6.12 3.82
N LEU A 22 2.36 -7.23 4.13
CA LEU A 22 3.74 -7.48 3.69
C LEU A 22 3.85 -7.61 2.17
N LEU A 23 2.95 -8.37 1.55
CA LEU A 23 2.94 -8.55 0.10
C LEU A 23 2.66 -7.23 -0.64
N HIS A 24 1.81 -6.37 -0.10
CA HIS A 24 1.58 -5.03 -0.64
C HIS A 24 2.77 -4.09 -0.41
N ALA A 25 3.38 -4.13 0.77
CA ALA A 25 4.57 -3.32 1.11
C ALA A 25 5.76 -3.62 0.19
N ILE A 26 5.88 -4.86 -0.33
CA ILE A 26 6.90 -5.24 -1.31
C ILE A 26 6.41 -5.00 -2.74
N GLY A 27 5.18 -5.42 -3.05
CA GLY A 27 4.65 -5.41 -4.42
C GLY A 27 4.44 -4.00 -4.96
N ILE A 28 3.97 -3.05 -4.15
CA ILE A 28 3.76 -1.66 -4.59
C ILE A 28 5.08 -1.02 -5.03
N PRO A 29 6.16 -0.98 -4.22
CA PRO A 29 7.46 -0.51 -4.67
C PRO A 29 7.99 -1.23 -5.91
N LEU A 30 7.75 -2.53 -6.02
CA LEU A 30 8.19 -3.32 -7.17
C LEU A 30 7.48 -2.92 -8.48
N ILE A 31 6.19 -2.57 -8.42
CA ILE A 31 5.45 -2.02 -9.56
C ILE A 31 6.05 -0.68 -9.99
N PHE A 32 6.29 0.25 -9.04
CA PHE A 32 6.90 1.54 -9.35
C PHE A 32 8.31 1.40 -9.93
N ALA A 33 9.15 0.56 -9.32
CA ALA A 33 10.48 0.24 -9.84
C ALA A 33 10.40 -0.37 -11.25
N GLY A 34 9.44 -1.27 -11.48
CA GLY A 34 9.18 -1.84 -12.80
C GLY A 34 8.86 -0.79 -13.86
N ILE A 35 7.98 0.18 -13.55
CA ILE A 35 7.65 1.30 -14.44
C ILE A 35 8.88 2.14 -14.76
N VAL A 36 9.69 2.49 -13.75
CA VAL A 36 10.94 3.24 -13.95
C VAL A 36 11.91 2.48 -14.84
N LEU A 37 12.12 1.19 -14.58
CA LEU A 37 13.00 0.35 -15.38
C LEU A 37 12.51 0.19 -16.84
N LEU A 38 11.20 0.06 -17.05
CA LEU A 38 10.62 0.07 -18.40
C LEU A 38 10.88 1.40 -19.12
N ALA A 39 10.70 2.53 -18.44
CA ALA A 39 10.99 3.86 -18.98
C ALA A 39 12.49 4.03 -19.35
N LEU A 40 13.38 3.38 -18.59
CA LEU A 40 14.82 3.32 -18.86
C LEU A 40 15.22 2.24 -19.89
N GLN A 41 14.25 1.70 -20.64
CA GLN A 41 14.42 0.61 -21.62
C GLN A 41 15.06 -0.67 -21.06
N GLN A 42 14.96 -0.92 -19.75
CA GLN A 42 15.39 -2.16 -19.12
C GLN A 42 14.27 -3.21 -19.16
N TRP A 43 13.83 -3.58 -20.37
CA TRP A 43 12.61 -4.36 -20.62
C TRP A 43 12.48 -5.65 -19.80
N ARG A 44 13.59 -6.42 -19.66
CA ARG A 44 13.61 -7.69 -18.91
C ARG A 44 13.30 -7.48 -17.43
N TRP A 45 14.02 -6.56 -16.80
CA TRP A 45 13.86 -6.26 -15.38
C TRP A 45 12.58 -5.49 -15.11
N GLY A 46 12.26 -4.51 -15.96
CA GLY A 46 11.05 -3.71 -15.84
C GLY A 46 9.78 -4.55 -15.94
N THR A 47 9.69 -5.45 -16.93
CA THR A 47 8.53 -6.35 -17.08
C THR A 47 8.44 -7.34 -15.91
N GLY A 48 9.57 -7.94 -15.52
CA GLY A 48 9.62 -8.88 -14.40
C GLY A 48 9.16 -8.25 -13.08
N SER A 49 9.67 -7.06 -12.76
CA SER A 49 9.27 -6.31 -11.56
C SER A 49 7.82 -5.86 -11.62
N PHE A 50 7.36 -5.33 -12.76
CA PHE A 50 5.99 -4.86 -12.91
C PHE A 50 4.98 -6.01 -12.73
N LEU A 51 5.14 -7.10 -13.48
CA LEU A 51 4.24 -8.25 -13.38
C LEU A 51 4.37 -8.96 -12.04
N GLY A 52 5.60 -9.13 -11.54
CA GLY A 52 5.86 -9.74 -10.23
C GLY A 52 5.21 -8.95 -9.10
N GLY A 53 5.27 -7.62 -9.14
CA GLY A 53 4.63 -6.76 -8.16
C GLY A 53 3.10 -6.95 -8.15
N TRP A 54 2.46 -6.96 -9.32
CA TRP A 54 1.03 -7.26 -9.42
C TRP A 54 0.66 -8.65 -8.89
N VAL A 55 1.47 -9.68 -9.17
CA VAL A 55 1.26 -11.03 -8.63
C VAL A 55 1.28 -11.02 -7.11
N LEU A 56 2.21 -10.30 -6.48
CA LEU A 56 2.27 -10.18 -5.01
C LEU A 56 1.01 -9.50 -4.44
N LEU A 57 0.55 -8.41 -5.06
CA LEU A 57 -0.69 -7.71 -4.64
C LEU A 57 -1.90 -8.65 -4.70
N PHE A 58 -2.09 -9.32 -5.84
CA PHE A 58 -3.20 -10.26 -6.00
C PHE A 58 -3.10 -11.46 -5.06
N LEU A 59 -1.89 -11.96 -4.80
CA LEU A 59 -1.68 -13.06 -3.86
C LEU A 59 -2.06 -12.64 -2.43
N GLY A 60 -1.73 -11.42 -2.01
CA GLY A 60 -2.13 -10.87 -0.72
C GLY A 60 -3.65 -10.88 -0.53
N HIS A 61 -4.38 -10.35 -1.51
CA HIS A 61 -5.84 -10.38 -1.51
C HIS A 61 -6.41 -11.81 -1.60
N ARG A 62 -5.75 -12.71 -2.34
CA ARG A 62 -6.17 -14.11 -2.44
C ARG A 62 -6.03 -14.86 -1.11
N ILE A 63 -5.02 -14.51 -0.31
CA ILE A 63 -4.82 -15.03 1.05
C ILE A 63 -5.88 -14.44 2.00
N GLU A 64 -6.16 -13.14 1.91
CA GLU A 64 -7.20 -12.45 2.70
C GLU A 64 -8.62 -12.93 2.37
N GLY A 65 -8.84 -13.42 1.15
CA GLY A 65 -10.13 -13.86 0.65
C GLY A 65 -11.06 -12.72 0.21
N ASN A 66 -10.54 -11.50 0.07
CA ASN A 66 -11.30 -10.34 -0.39
C ASN A 66 -10.89 -9.89 -1.80
N LYS A 67 -11.67 -8.96 -2.36
CA LYS A 67 -11.43 -8.42 -3.70
C LYS A 67 -10.41 -7.28 -3.62
N PRO A 68 -9.50 -7.15 -4.60
CA PRO A 68 -8.58 -6.03 -4.66
C PRO A 68 -9.28 -4.66 -4.65
N ALA A 69 -8.82 -3.75 -3.80
CA ALA A 69 -9.38 -2.40 -3.65
C ALA A 69 -9.42 -1.61 -4.97
N PHE A 70 -8.52 -1.93 -5.90
CA PHE A 70 -8.50 -1.37 -7.27
C PHE A 70 -9.86 -1.46 -7.97
N PHE A 71 -10.62 -2.53 -7.79
CA PHE A 71 -11.92 -2.72 -8.43
C PHE A 71 -13.03 -1.84 -7.84
N GLN A 72 -12.78 -1.20 -6.70
CA GLN A 72 -13.74 -0.32 -6.02
C GLN A 72 -13.60 1.13 -6.47
N GLY A 73 -12.49 1.47 -7.13
CA GLY A 73 -12.29 2.76 -7.77
C GLY A 73 -10.82 3.10 -8.01
N PRO A 74 -10.51 3.93 -9.01
CA PRO A 74 -9.13 4.33 -9.31
C PRO A 74 -8.47 5.11 -8.16
N ILE A 75 -9.25 5.72 -7.27
CA ILE A 75 -8.73 6.43 -6.10
C ILE A 75 -7.89 5.53 -5.18
N TYR A 76 -8.20 4.23 -5.08
CA TYR A 76 -7.45 3.29 -4.24
C TYR A 76 -6.03 3.01 -4.78
N LEU A 77 -5.74 3.31 -6.05
CA LEU A 77 -4.38 3.29 -6.58
C LEU A 77 -3.50 4.40 -5.98
N LEU A 78 -4.09 5.52 -5.54
CA LEU A 78 -3.36 6.60 -4.87
C LEU A 78 -3.28 6.37 -3.36
N VAL A 79 -4.29 5.74 -2.78
CA VAL A 79 -4.35 5.42 -1.34
C VAL A 79 -3.29 4.36 -0.98
N GLY A 80 -3.10 3.33 -1.82
CA GLY A 80 -2.11 2.28 -1.58
C GLY A 80 -0.67 2.80 -1.36
N PRO A 81 -0.12 3.66 -2.24
CA PRO A 81 1.19 4.27 -2.06
C PRO A 81 1.31 5.13 -0.80
N ILE A 82 0.28 5.90 -0.45
CA ILE A 82 0.25 6.72 0.77
C ILE A 82 0.32 5.81 2.00
N TRP A 83 -0.44 4.71 1.99
CA TRP A 83 -0.45 3.72 3.06
C TRP A 83 0.94 3.06 3.24
N VAL A 84 1.58 2.63 2.14
CA VAL A 84 2.95 2.07 2.19
C VAL A 84 3.95 3.10 2.69
N ALA A 85 3.83 4.37 2.29
CA ALA A 85 4.70 5.42 2.79
C ALA A 85 4.52 5.65 4.30
N LYS A 86 3.28 5.60 4.81
CA LYS A 86 2.99 5.69 6.26
C LYS A 86 3.60 4.51 7.02
N GLU A 87 3.47 3.29 6.50
CA GLU A 87 4.04 2.10 7.13
C GLU A 87 5.58 2.08 7.08
N ALA A 88 6.17 2.56 5.99
CA ALA A 88 7.62 2.75 5.90
C ALA A 88 8.11 3.82 6.89
N TRP A 89 7.38 4.92 7.04
CA TRP A 89 7.68 5.97 8.02
C TRP A 89 7.61 5.44 9.45
N SER A 90 6.57 4.66 9.78
CA SER A 90 6.41 4.08 11.12
C SER A 90 7.54 3.09 11.46
N PHE A 91 8.00 2.33 10.46
CA PHE A 91 9.14 1.42 10.60
C PHE A 91 10.48 2.16 10.73
N LEU A 92 10.72 3.17 9.90
CA LEU A 92 11.99 3.92 9.86
C LEU A 92 12.14 4.90 11.03
N PHE A 93 11.05 5.53 11.47
CA PHE A 93 11.03 6.53 12.53
C PHE A 93 10.01 6.23 13.63
N PRO A 94 10.22 5.16 14.43
CA PRO A 94 9.21 4.72 15.41
C PRO A 94 8.86 5.75 16.48
N ARG A 95 9.79 6.64 16.83
CA ARG A 95 9.56 7.70 17.84
C ARG A 95 8.68 8.84 17.29
N ALA A 96 8.86 9.22 16.03
CA ALA A 96 8.05 10.26 15.38
C ALA A 96 6.62 9.77 15.14
N ALA A 97 6.46 8.54 14.64
CA ALA A 97 5.14 7.94 14.44
C ALA A 97 4.34 7.81 15.75
N ARG A 98 5.00 7.52 16.88
CA ARG A 98 4.35 7.50 18.21
C ARG A 98 3.90 8.88 18.69
N ALA A 99 4.56 9.95 18.26
CA ALA A 99 4.15 11.32 18.57
C ALA A 99 2.94 11.71 17.72
N GLU A 100 3.00 11.47 16.41
CA GLU A 100 1.86 11.69 15.49
C GLU A 100 0.60 10.95 15.95
N ALA A 101 0.73 9.68 16.36
CA ALA A 101 -0.41 8.90 16.86
C ALA A 101 -1.01 9.44 18.16
N LYS A 102 -0.23 10.17 18.98
CA LYS A 102 -0.75 10.84 20.18
C LYS A 102 -1.52 12.10 19.82
N ASP A 103 -1.10 12.82 18.79
CA ASP A 103 -1.74 14.05 18.33
C ASP A 103 -3.02 13.77 17.51
N GLU A 104 -3.09 12.61 16.82
CA GLU A 104 -4.26 12.17 16.04
C GLU A 104 -5.40 11.62 16.92
N LYS A 105 -5.11 11.17 18.14
CA LYS A 105 -6.14 10.73 19.07
C LYS A 105 -6.91 11.97 19.54
N PRO A 106 -8.22 12.11 19.27
CA PRO A 106 -9.00 13.15 19.92
C PRO A 106 -8.79 12.99 21.42
N GLN A 107 -8.62 14.10 22.14
CA GLN A 107 -8.72 14.13 23.59
C GLN A 107 -10.17 13.71 23.95
N ALA A 108 -10.46 12.43 23.87
CA ALA A 108 -11.66 11.82 24.42
C ALA A 108 -11.43 11.80 25.93
N SER A 109 -11.78 12.92 26.55
CA SER A 109 -12.07 13.04 27.98
C SER A 109 -13.57 12.95 28.17
#